data_AF-A0A7I4AE64-F1
#
_entry.id   AF-A0A7I4AE64-F1
#
_cell.length_a   1.000
_cell.length_b   1.000
_cell.length_c   1.000
_cell.angle_alpha   90.00
_cell.angle_beta   90.00
_cell.angle_gamma   90.00
#
_symmetry.space_group_name_H-M   'P 1'
#
loop_
_entity.id
_entity.type
_entity.pdbx_description
1 polymer ?
#
loop_
_entity_poly.entity_id
_entity_poly.type
_entity_poly.pdbx_seq_one_letter_code
_entity_poly.pdbx_strand_id
1 'polypeptide(L)'
;MEMDFILWLLCFFAVVSLLGVLVYQLMCLSDLEFDYSNPFDSSVNINSCIVPEFFIHGTLGCTYLLTGHWWLFILNVPLAYYHTSLYLRKQHLLDVTEIFSHLGREKKYRLVKLAFYLLLFVIVIFKSQLWHSAYLRLLVATFHLVLEHEDAAQTARTFTAIHADM
;
A
#
# COMPACT_ATOMS: atom_id res chain seq x y z
N MET A 1 2.56 -10.94 15.54
CA MET A 1 1.98 -9.76 16.21
C MET A 1 2.75 -8.49 15.91
N GLU A 2 4.07 -8.39 16.06
CA GLU A 2 4.82 -7.20 15.59
C GLU A 2 5.05 -7.15 14.07
N MET A 3 5.26 -8.32 13.44
CA MET A 3 5.53 -8.39 12.00
C MET A 3 4.40 -7.84 11.13
N ASP A 4 3.15 -7.95 11.58
CA ASP A 4 1.99 -7.48 10.82
C ASP A 4 2.00 -5.95 10.70
N PHE A 5 2.31 -5.24 11.77
CA PHE A 5 2.42 -3.78 11.77
C PHE A 5 3.55 -3.29 10.86
N ILE A 6 4.73 -3.89 10.99
CA ILE A 6 5.91 -3.54 10.16
C ILE A 6 5.60 -3.77 8.68
N LEU A 7 4.88 -4.85 8.36
CA LEU A 7 4.48 -5.16 7.00
C LEU A 7 3.49 -4.14 6.43
N TRP A 8 2.47 -3.74 7.20
CA TRP A 8 1.53 -2.68 6.78
C TRP A 8 2.23 -1.34 6.57
N LEU A 9 3.22 -1.01 7.41
CA LEU A 9 4.05 0.19 7.27
C LEU A 9 4.92 0.12 6.01
N LEU A 10 5.55 -1.03 5.73
CA LEU A 10 6.33 -1.25 4.51
C LEU A 10 5.44 -1.14 3.26
N CYS A 11 4.27 -1.75 3.28
CA CYS A 11 3.29 -1.63 2.19
C CYS A 11 2.87 -0.18 1.97
N PHE A 12 2.68 0.60 3.03
CA PHE A 12 2.38 2.03 2.92
C PHE A 12 3.49 2.79 2.16
N PHE A 13 4.75 2.64 2.58
CA PHE A 13 5.87 3.30 1.89
C PHE A 13 6.04 2.81 0.45
N ALA A 14 5.83 1.53 0.19
CA ALA A 14 5.87 0.97 -1.15
C ALA A 14 4.80 1.59 -2.06
N VAL A 15 3.55 1.73 -1.58
CA VAL A 15 2.48 2.36 -2.37
C VAL A 15 2.73 3.86 -2.59
N VAL A 16 3.26 4.57 -1.59
CA VAL A 16 3.67 5.98 -1.75
C VAL A 16 4.76 6.10 -2.81
N SER A 17 5.76 5.22 -2.80
CA SER A 17 6.82 5.23 -3.81
C SER A 17 6.29 4.95 -5.22
N LEU A 18 5.35 4.03 -5.38
CA LEU A 18 4.67 3.76 -6.66
C LEU A 18 3.88 4.98 -7.17
N LEU A 19 3.18 5.68 -6.28
CA LEU A 19 2.49 6.93 -6.61
C LEU A 19 3.48 8.00 -7.06
N GLY A 20 4.59 8.18 -6.35
CA GLY A 20 5.63 9.14 -6.70
C GLY A 20 6.24 8.86 -8.08
N VAL A 21 6.57 7.59 -8.36
CA VAL A 21 7.07 7.17 -9.67
C VAL A 21 6.04 7.43 -10.77
N LEU A 22 4.76 7.08 -10.58
CA LEU A 22 3.73 7.35 -11.59
C LEU A 22 3.49 8.84 -11.84
N VAL A 23 3.48 9.65 -10.79
CA VAL A 23 3.32 11.11 -10.91
C VAL A 23 4.50 11.69 -11.68
N TYR A 24 5.73 11.23 -11.40
CA TYR A 24 6.91 11.63 -12.16
C TYR A 24 6.80 11.27 -13.64
N GLN A 25 6.38 10.05 -13.97
CA GLN A 25 6.16 9.65 -15.37
C GLN A 25 5.08 10.51 -16.06
N LEU A 26 4.01 10.87 -15.35
CA LEU A 26 2.96 11.75 -15.88
C LEU A 26 3.45 13.18 -16.09
N MET A 27 4.31 13.69 -15.19
CA MET A 27 4.94 15.00 -15.33
C MET A 27 5.82 15.03 -16.59
N CYS A 28 6.71 14.04 -16.76
CA CYS A 28 7.52 13.93 -17.98
C CYS A 28 6.65 13.84 -19.25
N LEU A 29 5.51 13.14 -19.20
CA LEU A 29 4.59 13.04 -20.34
C LEU A 29 3.86 14.35 -20.62
N SER A 30 3.50 15.12 -19.59
CA SER A 30 2.92 16.44 -19.74
C SER A 30 3.92 17.47 -20.23
N ASP A 31 5.18 17.43 -19.78
CA ASP A 31 6.24 18.29 -20.30
C ASP A 31 6.50 18.05 -21.80
N LEU A 32 6.31 16.82 -22.27
CA LEU A 32 6.32 16.49 -23.70
C LEU A 32 5.08 17.02 -24.46
N GLU A 33 3.91 17.04 -23.84
CA GLU A 33 2.67 17.53 -24.46
C GLU A 33 2.71 19.05 -24.72
N PHE A 34 3.37 19.80 -23.82
CA PHE A 34 3.53 21.25 -23.93
C PHE A 34 4.80 21.67 -24.68
N ASP A 35 5.48 20.73 -25.35
CA ASP A 35 6.69 20.95 -26.16
C ASP A 35 7.85 21.59 -25.36
N TYR A 36 7.88 21.35 -24.04
CA TYR A 36 8.84 21.97 -23.11
C TYR A 36 10.13 21.17 -22.97
N SER A 37 10.09 19.87 -23.28
CA SER A 37 11.20 18.93 -23.05
C SER A 37 11.45 18.03 -24.25
N ASN A 38 12.69 17.57 -24.42
CA ASN A 38 13.07 16.71 -25.53
C ASN A 38 12.44 15.31 -25.38
N PRO A 39 11.75 14.78 -26.42
CA PRO A 39 11.16 13.44 -26.38
C PRO A 39 12.16 12.32 -26.16
N PHE A 40 13.41 12.49 -26.60
CA PHE A 40 14.46 11.52 -26.32
C PHE A 40 14.77 11.47 -24.82
N ASP A 41 15.03 12.61 -24.18
CA ASP A 41 15.43 12.69 -22.77
C ASP A 41 14.29 12.22 -21.83
N SER A 42 13.05 12.61 -22.13
CA SER A 42 11.88 12.16 -21.37
C SER A 42 11.63 10.65 -21.51
N SER A 43 11.84 10.06 -22.68
CA SER A 43 11.67 8.61 -22.87
C SER A 43 12.69 7.80 -22.05
N VAL A 44 13.94 8.26 -21.97
CA VAL A 44 15.01 7.63 -21.17
C VAL A 44 14.66 7.69 -19.68
N ASN A 45 14.22 8.86 -19.19
CA ASN A 45 13.81 9.02 -17.79
C ASN A 45 12.61 8.14 -17.44
N ILE A 46 11.58 8.13 -18.29
CA ILE A 46 10.40 7.29 -18.04
C ILE A 46 10.80 5.80 -18.06
N ASN A 47 11.62 5.35 -19.02
CA ASN A 47 12.08 3.96 -19.08
C ASN A 47 12.89 3.54 -17.84
N SER A 48 13.75 4.43 -17.34
CA SER A 48 14.49 4.18 -16.10
C SER A 48 13.57 4.02 -14.88
N CYS A 49 12.38 4.61 -14.92
CA CYS A 49 11.38 4.52 -13.86
C CYS A 49 10.45 3.30 -13.97
N ILE A 50 10.38 2.65 -15.13
CA ILE A 50 9.49 1.48 -15.35
C ILE A 50 9.99 0.25 -14.58
N VAL A 51 11.30 -0.03 -14.62
CA VAL A 51 11.89 -1.17 -13.90
C VAL A 51 11.62 -1.12 -12.38
N PRO A 52 11.89 0.00 -11.67
CA PRO A 52 11.57 0.08 -10.24
C PRO A 52 10.07 -0.01 -9.96
N GLU A 53 9.19 0.52 -10.82
CA GLU A 53 7.72 0.37 -10.67
C GLU A 53 7.31 -1.11 -10.65
N PHE A 54 7.83 -1.89 -11.62
CA PHE A 54 7.52 -3.32 -11.74
C PHE A 54 8.05 -4.11 -10.54
N PHE A 55 9.25 -3.79 -10.09
CA PHE A 55 9.87 -4.46 -8.95
C PHE A 55 9.09 -4.19 -7.65
N ILE A 56 8.73 -2.93 -7.38
CA ILE A 56 7.98 -2.55 -6.18
C ILE A 56 6.56 -3.14 -6.23
N HIS A 57 5.90 -3.11 -7.38
CA HIS A 57 4.56 -3.70 -7.51
C HIS A 57 4.58 -5.23 -7.37
N GLY A 58 5.58 -5.90 -7.95
CA GLY A 58 5.76 -7.34 -7.82
C GLY A 58 6.05 -7.77 -6.40
N THR A 59 6.97 -7.09 -5.70
CA THR A 59 7.28 -7.35 -4.29
C THR A 59 6.07 -7.11 -3.38
N LEU A 60 5.27 -6.07 -3.65
CA LEU A 60 4.01 -5.80 -2.95
C LEU A 60 3.01 -6.95 -3.14
N GLY A 61 2.82 -7.41 -4.37
CA GLY A 61 1.95 -8.55 -4.69
C GLY A 61 2.39 -9.85 -4.00
N CYS A 62 3.70 -10.15 -4.03
CA CYS A 62 4.26 -11.30 -3.30
C CYS A 62 4.04 -11.20 -1.79
N THR A 63 4.19 -10.01 -1.23
CA THR A 63 3.98 -9.77 0.21
C THR A 63 2.52 -10.03 0.62
N TYR A 64 1.55 -9.62 -0.20
CA TYR A 64 0.14 -9.91 0.04
C TYR A 64 -0.21 -11.40 -0.08
N LEU A 65 0.46 -12.12 -0.99
CA LEU A 65 0.30 -13.57 -1.13
C LEU A 65 0.85 -14.31 0.09
N LEU A 66 2.07 -13.96 0.54
CA LEU A 66 2.73 -14.60 1.69
C LEU A 66 2.00 -14.35 3.02
N THR A 67 1.35 -13.19 3.17
CA THR A 67 0.54 -12.88 4.37
C THR A 67 -0.88 -13.43 4.32
N GLY A 68 -1.28 -14.12 3.25
CA GLY A 68 -2.62 -14.68 3.11
C GLY A 68 -3.73 -13.64 2.95
N HIS A 69 -3.40 -12.43 2.48
CA HIS A 69 -4.38 -11.38 2.21
C HIS A 69 -4.97 -11.51 0.80
N TRP A 70 -5.74 -12.58 0.58
CA TRP A 70 -6.30 -12.97 -0.73
C TRP A 70 -7.10 -11.86 -1.41
N TRP A 71 -7.88 -11.07 -0.68
CA TRP A 71 -8.66 -9.97 -1.24
C TRP A 71 -7.79 -8.88 -1.88
N LEU A 72 -6.70 -8.50 -1.22
CA LEU A 72 -5.76 -7.50 -1.74
C LEU A 72 -4.95 -8.06 -2.89
N PHE A 73 -4.59 -9.34 -2.83
CA PHE A 73 -3.94 -10.02 -3.93
C PHE A 73 -4.80 -10.01 -5.19
N ILE A 74 -6.07 -10.43 -5.09
CA ILE A 74 -7.03 -10.43 -6.21
C ILE A 74 -7.18 -9.02 -6.80
N LEU A 75 -7.20 -7.98 -5.96
CA LEU A 75 -7.26 -6.60 -6.44
C LEU A 75 -6.02 -6.21 -7.27
N ASN A 76 -4.82 -6.70 -6.90
CA ASN A 76 -3.56 -6.42 -7.61
C ASN A 76 -3.36 -7.28 -8.87
N VAL A 77 -4.03 -8.44 -8.98
CA VAL A 77 -3.88 -9.37 -10.12
C VAL A 77 -4.14 -8.71 -11.49
N PRO A 78 -5.21 -7.92 -11.71
CA PRO A 78 -5.45 -7.26 -13.00
C PRO A 78 -4.29 -6.36 -13.44
N LEU A 79 -3.70 -5.62 -12.49
CA LEU A 79 -2.59 -4.72 -12.77
C LEU A 79 -1.29 -5.49 -13.01
N ALA A 80 -1.02 -6.52 -12.20
CA ALA A 80 0.11 -7.42 -12.38
C ALA A 80 0.05 -8.16 -13.73
N TYR A 81 -1.15 -8.58 -14.16
CA TYR A 81 -1.37 -9.19 -15.46
C TYR A 81 -1.08 -8.19 -16.60
N TYR A 82 -1.54 -6.94 -16.47
CA TYR A 82 -1.24 -5.88 -17.42
C TYR A 82 0.27 -5.65 -17.55
N HIS A 83 0.98 -5.53 -16.42
CA HIS A 83 2.44 -5.42 -16.40
C HIS A 83 3.13 -6.62 -17.07
N THR A 84 2.71 -7.85 -16.73
CA THR A 84 3.29 -9.07 -17.31
C THR A 84 3.06 -9.15 -18.82
N SER A 85 1.86 -8.82 -19.29
CA SER A 85 1.54 -8.76 -20.72
C SER A 85 2.40 -7.74 -21.46
N LEU A 86 2.64 -6.56 -20.86
CA LEU A 86 3.50 -5.53 -21.44
C LEU A 86 4.97 -5.97 -21.52
N TYR A 87 5.45 -6.67 -20.48
CA TYR A 87 6.79 -7.25 -20.45
C TYR A 87 6.98 -8.33 -21.53
N LEU A 88 6.01 -9.25 -21.67
CA LEU A 88 6.03 -10.31 -22.68
C LEU A 88 5.99 -9.76 -24.11
N ARG A 89 5.26 -8.66 -24.34
CA ARG A 89 5.22 -7.97 -25.63
C ARG A 89 6.49 -7.17 -25.93
N LYS A 90 7.44 -7.10 -24.99
CA LYS A 90 8.64 -6.24 -25.03
C LYS A 90 8.34 -4.75 -25.23
N GLN A 91 7.09 -4.34 -25.03
CA GLN A 91 6.62 -2.94 -25.11
C GLN A 91 6.75 -2.22 -23.76
N HIS A 92 7.62 -2.73 -22.87
CA HIS A 92 7.90 -2.10 -21.59
C HIS A 92 8.73 -0.83 -21.73
N LEU A 93 9.42 -0.65 -22.87
CA LEU A 93 10.15 0.56 -23.21
C LEU A 93 9.26 1.45 -24.07
N LEU A 94 9.17 2.70 -23.68
CA LEU A 94 8.59 3.75 -24.50
C LEU A 94 9.50 4.04 -25.69
N ASP A 95 8.96 3.87 -26.89
CA ASP A 95 9.61 4.31 -28.12
C ASP A 95 9.21 5.75 -28.44
N VAL A 96 10.23 6.58 -28.73
CA VAL A 96 10.13 8.03 -28.95
C VAL A 96 9.26 8.34 -30.17
N THR A 97 9.34 7.50 -31.19
CA THR A 97 8.67 7.68 -32.48
C THR A 97 7.17 7.41 -32.45
N GLU A 98 6.69 6.52 -31.57
CA GLU A 98 5.26 6.19 -31.45
C GLU A 98 4.53 6.97 -30.35
N ILE A 99 5.27 7.61 -29.45
CA ILE A 99 4.70 8.27 -28.26
C ILE A 99 3.80 9.45 -28.63
N PHE A 100 4.17 10.23 -29.64
CA PHE A 100 3.41 11.42 -30.03
C PHE A 100 2.09 11.08 -30.71
N SER A 101 2.04 9.99 -31.48
CA SER A 101 0.82 9.56 -32.15
C SER A 101 -0.20 8.95 -31.17
N HIS A 102 0.26 8.42 -30.04
CA HIS A 102 -0.58 7.77 -29.03
C HIS A 102 -0.59 8.45 -27.66
N LEU A 103 -0.03 9.67 -27.54
CA LEU A 103 0.24 10.36 -26.28
C LEU A 103 -0.99 10.44 -25.37
N GLY A 104 -2.15 10.82 -25.95
CA GLY A 104 -3.40 10.92 -25.21
C GLY A 104 -3.93 9.57 -24.70
N ARG A 105 -3.65 8.47 -25.40
CA ARG A 105 -4.02 7.12 -24.97
C ARG A 105 -3.11 6.63 -23.85
N GLU A 106 -1.80 6.81 -24.00
CA GLU A 106 -0.79 6.48 -22.99
C GLU A 106 -1.03 7.25 -21.67
N LYS A 107 -1.37 8.54 -21.77
CA LYS A 107 -1.73 9.38 -20.60
C LYS A 107 -2.96 8.83 -19.87
N LYS A 108 -4.01 8.45 -20.62
CA LYS A 108 -5.21 7.84 -20.02
C LYS A 108 -4.89 6.53 -19.30
N TYR A 109 -4.07 5.65 -19.89
CA TYR A 109 -3.66 4.41 -19.23
C TYR A 109 -2.91 4.69 -17.92
N ARG A 110 -1.95 5.63 -17.93
CA ARG A 110 -1.18 6.00 -16.72
C ARG A 110 -2.05 6.68 -15.66
N LEU A 111 -3.05 7.46 -16.07
CA LEU A 111 -4.02 8.08 -15.16
C LEU A 111 -4.94 7.02 -14.51
N VAL A 112 -5.39 6.02 -15.27
CA VAL A 112 -6.15 4.88 -14.70
C VAL A 112 -5.28 4.10 -13.71
N LYS A 113 -3.99 3.85 -14.02
CA LYS A 113 -3.05 3.23 -13.07
C LYS A 113 -2.88 4.08 -11.80
N LEU A 114 -2.80 5.40 -11.94
CA LEU A 114 -2.72 6.33 -10.81
C LEU A 114 -3.96 6.24 -9.92
N ALA A 115 -5.16 6.25 -10.51
CA ALA A 115 -6.40 6.10 -9.76
C ALA A 115 -6.46 4.76 -9.01
N PHE A 116 -5.97 3.68 -9.63
CA PHE A 116 -5.86 2.38 -8.98
C PHE A 116 -4.90 2.40 -7.77
N TYR A 117 -3.69 2.97 -7.91
CA TYR A 117 -2.76 3.08 -6.78
C TYR A 117 -3.25 4.03 -5.69
N LEU A 118 -4.01 5.07 -6.02
CA LEU A 118 -4.68 5.93 -5.04
C LEU A 118 -5.74 5.17 -4.25
N LEU A 119 -6.55 4.35 -4.92
CA LEU A 119 -7.52 3.49 -4.25
C LEU A 119 -6.81 2.48 -3.34
N LEU A 120 -5.74 1.86 -3.83
CA LEU A 120 -4.92 0.95 -3.05
C LEU A 120 -4.31 1.64 -1.82
N PHE A 121 -3.82 2.87 -1.97
CA PHE A 121 -3.27 3.69 -0.90
C PHE A 121 -4.29 3.95 0.20
N VAL A 122 -5.51 4.34 -0.18
CA VAL A 122 -6.62 4.54 0.76
C VAL A 122 -6.93 3.25 1.52
N ILE A 123 -7.01 2.11 0.83
CA ILE A 123 -7.24 0.81 1.47
C ILE A 123 -6.12 0.47 2.47
N VAL A 124 -4.85 0.67 2.09
CA VAL A 124 -3.69 0.39 2.95
C VAL A 124 -3.72 1.27 4.21
N ILE A 125 -4.06 2.55 4.08
CA ILE A 125 -4.24 3.44 5.24
C ILE A 125 -5.37 2.95 6.13
N PHE A 126 -6.55 2.69 5.57
CA PHE A 126 -7.70 2.24 6.38
C PHE A 126 -7.38 0.96 7.14
N LYS A 127 -6.76 -0.02 6.49
CA LYS A 127 -6.36 -1.28 7.15
C LYS A 127 -5.33 -1.04 8.26
N SER A 128 -4.32 -0.21 8.01
CA SER A 128 -3.30 0.14 9.00
C SER A 128 -3.92 0.82 10.24
N GLN A 129 -4.81 1.79 10.04
CA GLN A 129 -5.49 2.52 11.11
C GLN A 129 -6.49 1.63 11.90
N LEU A 130 -7.22 0.76 11.20
CA LEU A 130 -8.18 -0.15 11.82
C LEU A 130 -7.50 -1.12 12.79
N TRP A 131 -6.32 -1.63 12.42
CA TRP A 131 -5.51 -2.47 13.30
C TRP A 131 -5.07 -1.70 14.56
N HIS A 132 -4.56 -0.48 14.41
CA HIS A 132 -4.14 0.33 15.56
C HIS A 132 -5.29 0.59 16.54
N SER A 133 -6.47 0.94 16.02
CA SER A 133 -7.68 1.18 16.82
C SER A 133 -8.19 -0.09 17.53
N ALA A 134 -8.14 -1.25 16.86
CA ALA A 134 -8.53 -2.53 17.46
C ALA A 134 -7.55 -2.95 18.57
N TYR A 135 -6.24 -2.78 18.38
CA TYR A 135 -5.23 -3.07 19.38
C TYR A 135 -5.37 -2.19 20.63
N LEU A 136 -5.56 -0.87 20.46
CA LEU A 136 -5.77 0.04 21.58
C LEU A 136 -7.01 -0.34 22.40
N ARG A 137 -8.11 -0.70 21.73
CA ARG A 137 -9.36 -1.15 22.38
C ARG A 137 -9.17 -2.44 23.16
N LEU A 138 -8.45 -3.41 22.61
CA LEU A 138 -8.20 -4.69 23.27
C LEU A 138 -7.29 -4.53 24.49
N LEU A 139 -6.25 -3.70 24.39
CA LEU A 139 -5.33 -3.40 25.50
C LEU A 139 -6.05 -2.69 26.65
N VAL A 140 -6.86 -1.67 26.35
CA VAL A 140 -7.69 -0.97 27.35
C VAL A 140 -8.70 -1.92 27.99
N ALA A 141 -9.33 -2.80 27.22
CA ALA A 141 -10.27 -3.79 27.75
C ALA A 141 -9.58 -4.79 28.69
N THR A 142 -8.39 -5.30 28.33
CA THR A 142 -7.63 -6.19 29.22
C THR A 142 -7.18 -5.49 30.51
N PHE A 143 -6.78 -4.22 30.42
CA PHE A 143 -6.40 -3.44 31.59
C PHE A 143 -7.59 -3.20 32.53
N HIS A 144 -8.77 -2.87 31.98
CA HIS A 144 -10.00 -2.75 32.75
C HIS A 144 -10.40 -4.06 33.44
N LEU A 145 -10.32 -5.20 32.75
CA LEU A 145 -10.62 -6.51 33.35
C LEU A 145 -9.64 -6.90 34.46
N VAL A 146 -8.37 -6.51 34.33
CA VAL A 146 -7.36 -6.72 35.39
C VAL A 146 -7.68 -5.89 36.62
N LEU A 147 -8.04 -4.62 36.45
CA LEU A 147 -8.44 -3.75 37.56
C LEU A 147 -9.69 -4.29 38.27
N GLU A 148 -10.70 -4.73 37.52
CA GLU A 148 -11.93 -5.29 38.07
C GLU A 148 -11.67 -6.59 38.85
N HIS A 149 -10.70 -7.40 38.42
CA HIS A 149 -10.29 -8.60 39.14
C HIS A 149 -9.49 -8.28 40.43
N GLU A 150 -8.71 -7.20 40.46
CA GLU A 150 -8.03 -6.74 41.68
C GLU A 150 -9.03 -6.19 42.71
N ASP A 151 -10.01 -5.39 42.27
CA ASP A 151 -11.05 -4.84 43.14
C ASP A 151 -11.93 -5.94 43.77
N ALA A 152 -12.29 -6.96 42.99
CA ALA A 152 -13.02 -8.12 43.47
C ALA A 152 -12.21 -8.94 44.49
N ALA A 153 -10.91 -9.13 44.24
CA ALA A 153 -10.03 -9.86 45.15
C ALA A 153 -9.80 -9.10 46.47
N GLN A 154 -9.70 -7.77 46.42
CA GLN A 154 -9.57 -6.92 47.60
C GLN A 154 -10.82 -7.03 48.50
N THR A 155 -12.01 -6.95 47.90
CA THR A 155 -13.30 -7.02 48.59
C THR A 155 -13.53 -8.37 49.27
N ALA A 156 -13.12 -9.48 48.62
CA ALA A 156 -13.22 -10.81 49.21
C ALA A 156 -12.32 -10.97 50.45
N ARG A 157 -11.09 -10.40 50.42
CA ARG A 157 -10.14 -10.47 51.55
C ARG A 157 -10.63 -9.70 52.76
N THR A 158 -11.20 -8.50 52.59
CA THR A 158 -11.79 -7.72 53.69
C THR A 158 -12.95 -8.45 54.34
N PHE A 159 -13.81 -9.12 53.54
CA PHE A 159 -14.93 -9.88 54.08
C PHE A 159 -14.47 -11.09 54.92
N THR A 160 -13.45 -11.81 54.46
CA THR A 160 -12.87 -12.93 55.25
C THR A 160 -12.16 -12.46 56.52
N ALA A 161 -11.51 -11.30 56.50
CA ALA A 161 -10.85 -10.74 57.68
C ALA A 161 -11.87 -10.34 58.77
N ILE A 162 -12.99 -9.73 58.38
CA ILE A 162 -14.06 -9.34 59.32
C ILE A 162 -14.71 -10.57 59.98
N HIS A 163 -14.92 -11.66 59.23
CA HIS A 163 -15.51 -12.87 59.78
C HIS A 163 -14.53 -13.68 60.65
N ALA A 164 -13.21 -13.54 60.45
CA ALA A 164 -12.21 -14.23 61.26
C ALA A 164 -12.00 -13.60 62.66
N ASP A 165 -12.35 -12.33 62.84
CA ASP A 165 -12.24 -11.59 64.11
C ASP A 165 -13.50 -11.67 65.01
N MET A 166 -14.55 -12.37 64.55
CA MET A 166 -15.83 -12.51 65.25
C MET A 166 -16.04 -13.93 65.78
#